data_AF-X1SAP2-F1
#
_entry.id   AF-X1SAP2-F1
#
_cell.length_a   1.000
_cell.length_b   1.000
_cell.length_c   1.000
_cell.angle_alpha   90.00
_cell.angle_beta   90.00
_cell.angle_gamma   90.00
#
_symmetry.space_group_name_H-M   'P 1'
#
loop_
_entity.id
_entity.type
_entity.pdbx_description
1 polymer ?
#
loop_
_entity_poly.entity_id
_entity_poly.type
_entity_poly.pdbx_seq_one_letter_code
_entity_poly.pdbx_strand_id
1 'polypeptide(L)'
;QKKHILSMAGRSRNVLNFYTVFEVKEDNFNSARELLNDTYQSFKTELESQGMYVDQLFEKDIKALLYRRMNPESSQSEPCREDWEIENILPENAKIYKDGRHIEIENRIYRFYSIIKYPSTVERYRWLRKVFNTKGDINIAIILTPKNKATITRELSKAVSELGAKALDSRKDESLRQKYQAEEESAKDMITELGNDNISLYDVNITIGISTPDIKDLNTLSNIPL
;
A
#
# COMPACT_ATOMS: atom_id res chain seq x y z
N GLN A 1 -21.63 -14.81 16.99
CA GLN A 1 -20.66 -14.25 17.96
C GLN A 1 -19.81 -15.29 18.70
N LYS A 2 -20.37 -16.27 19.44
CA LYS A 2 -19.57 -17.24 20.25
C LYS A 2 -18.56 -18.09 19.45
N LYS A 3 -18.91 -18.52 18.22
CA LYS A 3 -17.99 -19.25 17.32
C LYS A 3 -16.84 -18.39 16.76
N HIS A 4 -17.03 -17.07 16.67
CA HIS A 4 -16.03 -16.12 16.17
C HIS A 4 -14.95 -15.82 17.22
N ILE A 5 -15.38 -15.61 18.47
CA ILE A 5 -14.45 -15.41 19.60
C ILE A 5 -13.59 -16.67 19.82
N LEU A 6 -14.17 -17.87 19.65
CA LEU A 6 -13.42 -19.13 19.73
C LEU A 6 -12.44 -19.36 18.56
N SER A 7 -12.71 -18.82 17.36
CA SER A 7 -11.76 -18.91 16.23
C SER A 7 -10.59 -17.93 16.34
N MET A 8 -10.76 -16.84 17.10
CA MET A 8 -9.73 -15.85 17.43
C MET A 8 -8.84 -16.28 18.60
N ALA A 9 -9.40 -16.97 19.61
CA ALA A 9 -8.69 -17.33 20.84
C ALA A 9 -7.56 -18.37 20.65
N GLY A 10 -7.53 -19.10 19.52
CA GLY A 10 -6.66 -20.27 19.34
C GLY A 10 -5.33 -20.05 18.62
N ARG A 11 -5.01 -18.84 18.16
CA ARG A 11 -3.68 -18.56 17.59
C ARG A 11 -3.24 -17.16 18.02
N SER A 12 -2.05 -17.05 18.60
CA SER A 12 -1.26 -15.82 18.50
C SER A 12 -1.07 -15.58 16.99
N ARG A 13 -1.97 -14.79 16.40
CA ARG A 13 -2.12 -14.55 14.97
C ARG A 13 -1.90 -13.06 14.80
N ASN A 14 -0.88 -12.70 14.03
CA ASN A 14 -0.65 -11.34 13.54
C ASN A 14 -1.99 -10.66 13.25
N VAL A 15 -2.31 -9.58 13.96
CA VAL A 15 -3.53 -8.81 13.71
C VAL A 15 -3.24 -7.91 12.51
N LEU A 16 -3.75 -8.30 11.35
CA LEU A 16 -3.66 -7.49 10.13
C LEU A 16 -4.83 -6.50 10.13
N ASN A 17 -4.53 -5.21 10.29
CA ASN A 17 -5.51 -4.15 10.18
C ASN A 17 -5.34 -3.46 8.82
N PHE A 18 -6.42 -3.44 8.03
CA PHE A 18 -6.47 -2.76 6.75
C PHE A 18 -7.38 -1.55 6.87
N TYR A 19 -6.90 -0.41 6.36
CA TYR A 19 -7.66 0.82 6.30
C TYR A 19 -7.63 1.31 4.86
N THR A 20 -8.78 1.74 4.35
CA THR A 20 -8.92 2.26 2.99
C THR A 20 -9.50 3.66 3.08
N VAL A 21 -8.89 4.58 2.34
CA VAL A 21 -9.34 5.96 2.23
C VAL A 21 -9.69 6.20 0.77
N PHE A 22 -10.87 6.78 0.52
CA PHE A 22 -11.29 7.24 -0.80
C PHE A 22 -11.16 8.75 -0.84
N GLU A 23 -10.49 9.25 -1.88
CA GLU A 23 -10.34 10.68 -2.13
C GLU A 23 -10.93 10.99 -3.50
N VAL A 24 -11.72 12.07 -3.57
CA VAL A 24 -12.24 12.63 -4.81
C VAL A 24 -11.80 14.07 -4.92
N LYS A 25 -11.40 14.49 -6.11
CA LYS A 25 -11.20 15.89 -6.44
C LYS A 25 -12.49 16.42 -7.04
N GLU A 26 -13.33 17.05 -6.23
CA GLU A 26 -14.53 17.75 -6.70
C GLU A 26 -14.75 19.10 -6.01
N ASP A 27 -15.19 20.07 -6.79
CA ASP A 27 -15.39 21.45 -6.32
C ASP A 27 -16.67 21.60 -5.48
N ASN A 28 -17.68 20.76 -5.74
CA ASN A 28 -18.95 20.77 -5.02
C ASN A 28 -18.98 19.72 -3.90
N PHE A 29 -19.19 20.19 -2.67
CA PHE A 29 -19.24 19.32 -1.50
C PHE A 29 -20.33 18.24 -1.56
N ASN A 30 -21.54 18.56 -2.03
CA ASN A 30 -22.63 17.58 -2.08
C ASN A 30 -22.35 16.50 -3.12
N SER A 31 -21.88 16.89 -4.31
CA SER A 31 -21.48 15.95 -5.36
C SER A 31 -20.32 15.05 -4.89
N ALA A 32 -19.31 15.62 -4.23
CA ALA A 32 -18.19 14.87 -3.67
C ALA A 32 -18.68 13.84 -2.64
N ARG A 33 -19.60 14.24 -1.75
CA ARG A 33 -20.16 13.37 -0.71
C ARG A 33 -20.96 12.21 -1.31
N GLU A 34 -21.78 12.47 -2.32
CA GLU A 34 -22.55 11.43 -3.01
C GLU A 34 -21.63 10.43 -3.71
N LEU A 35 -20.64 10.92 -4.47
CA LEU A 35 -19.69 10.05 -5.15
C LEU A 35 -18.89 9.17 -4.19
N LEU A 36 -18.43 9.74 -3.07
CA LEU A 36 -17.71 9.00 -2.03
C LEU A 36 -18.60 7.94 -1.37
N ASN A 37 -19.87 8.26 -1.10
CA ASN A 37 -20.81 7.31 -0.54
C ASN A 37 -21.08 6.14 -1.51
N ASP A 38 -21.34 6.43 -2.79
CA ASP A 38 -21.59 5.41 -3.80
C ASP A 38 -20.37 4.49 -4.00
N THR A 39 -19.17 5.09 -3.99
CA THR A 39 -17.89 4.36 -4.03
C THR A 39 -17.75 3.44 -2.81
N TYR A 40 -18.00 3.98 -1.61
CA TYR A 40 -17.94 3.21 -0.36
C TYR A 40 -18.94 2.05 -0.36
N GLN A 41 -20.20 2.26 -0.76
CA GLN A 41 -21.21 1.19 -0.79
C GLN A 41 -20.84 0.09 -1.78
N SER A 42 -20.34 0.46 -2.96
CA SER A 42 -19.89 -0.49 -3.98
C SER A 42 -18.71 -1.32 -3.46
N PHE A 43 -17.71 -0.67 -2.87
CA PHE A 43 -16.55 -1.33 -2.28
C PHE A 43 -16.92 -2.26 -1.12
N LYS A 44 -17.77 -1.77 -0.21
CA LYS A 44 -18.28 -2.55 0.92
C LYS A 44 -19.00 -3.81 0.44
N THR A 45 -19.91 -3.67 -0.51
CA THR A 45 -20.68 -4.79 -1.07
C THR A 45 -19.76 -5.85 -1.68
N GLU A 46 -18.76 -5.44 -2.45
CA GLU A 46 -17.79 -6.35 -3.06
C GLU A 46 -17.00 -7.12 -2.00
N LEU A 47 -16.44 -6.44 -1.01
CA LEU A 47 -15.67 -7.09 0.05
C LEU A 47 -16.53 -8.00 0.94
N GLU A 48 -17.74 -7.56 1.30
CA GLU A 48 -18.67 -8.35 2.10
C GLU A 48 -19.16 -9.59 1.36
N SER A 49 -19.29 -9.53 0.03
CA SER A 49 -19.58 -10.71 -0.81
C SER A 49 -18.51 -11.81 -0.69
N GLN A 50 -17.27 -11.42 -0.38
CA GLN A 50 -16.14 -12.32 -0.15
C GLN A 50 -15.94 -12.65 1.35
N GLY A 51 -16.90 -12.27 2.21
CA GLY A 51 -16.84 -12.52 3.65
C GLY A 51 -15.91 -11.58 4.42
N MET A 52 -15.49 -10.46 3.83
CA MET A 52 -14.72 -9.41 4.50
C MET A 52 -15.65 -8.31 5.00
N TYR A 53 -15.66 -8.06 6.31
CA TYR A 53 -16.50 -7.03 6.90
C TYR A 53 -15.88 -5.64 6.75
N VAL A 54 -16.67 -4.66 6.32
CA VAL A 54 -16.23 -3.29 6.09
C VAL A 54 -17.11 -2.33 6.88
N ASP A 55 -16.47 -1.44 7.64
CA ASP A 55 -17.14 -0.38 8.37
C ASP A 55 -16.54 0.98 8.05
N GLN A 56 -17.38 2.01 8.09
CA GLN A 56 -16.95 3.38 7.91
C GLN A 56 -16.47 3.94 9.26
N LEU A 57 -15.24 4.47 9.28
CA LEU A 57 -14.71 5.11 10.47
C LEU A 57 -15.21 6.55 10.55
N PHE A 58 -15.68 6.95 11.73
CA PHE A 58 -16.03 8.33 12.04
C PHE A 58 -14.94 8.99 12.89
N GLU A 59 -15.05 10.30 13.12
CA GLU A 59 -14.03 11.11 13.79
C GLU A 59 -13.50 10.47 15.09
N LYS A 60 -14.39 10.01 15.96
CA LYS A 60 -14.03 9.32 17.20
C LYS A 60 -13.19 8.07 16.97
N ASP A 61 -13.59 7.23 16.00
CA ASP A 61 -12.88 6.00 15.68
C ASP A 61 -11.51 6.29 15.05
N ILE A 62 -11.44 7.33 14.21
CA ILE A 62 -10.21 7.81 13.58
C ILE A 62 -9.25 8.31 14.67
N LYS A 63 -9.71 9.19 15.58
CA LYS A 63 -8.90 9.70 16.70
C LYS A 63 -8.40 8.55 17.59
N ALA A 64 -9.29 7.64 17.98
CA ALA A 64 -8.93 6.48 18.79
C ALA A 64 -7.94 5.51 18.08
N LEU A 65 -8.04 5.38 16.76
CA LEU A 65 -7.10 4.60 15.95
C LEU A 65 -5.72 5.27 15.89
N LEU A 66 -5.69 6.57 15.57
CA LEU A 66 -4.46 7.35 15.53
C LEU A 66 -3.76 7.34 16.89
N TYR A 67 -4.50 7.53 17.98
CA TYR A 67 -3.96 7.51 19.33
C TYR A 67 -3.34 6.17 19.72
N ARG A 68 -4.02 5.05 19.46
CA ARG A 68 -3.44 3.72 19.70
C ARG A 68 -2.18 3.46 18.88
N ARG A 69 -2.12 4.00 17.67
CA ARG A 69 -0.99 3.84 16.76
C ARG A 69 0.22 4.67 17.17
N MET A 70 -0.03 5.92 17.56
CA MET A 70 1.01 6.86 17.94
C MET A 70 1.48 6.64 19.38
N ASN A 71 0.64 6.08 20.25
CA ASN A 71 0.93 5.85 21.67
C ASN A 71 0.67 4.36 22.03
N PRO A 72 1.42 3.41 21.46
CA PRO A 72 1.19 1.96 21.62
C PRO A 72 1.24 1.42 23.07
N GLU A 73 1.93 2.10 23.97
CA GLU A 73 2.04 1.80 25.40
C GLU A 73 1.01 2.60 26.20
N SER A 74 1.00 3.94 26.08
CA SER A 74 0.10 4.78 26.89
C SER A 74 -1.37 4.48 26.63
N SER A 75 -1.72 4.14 25.39
CA SER A 75 -3.09 3.79 25.01
C SER A 75 -3.63 2.49 25.63
N GLN A 76 -2.77 1.67 26.26
CA GLN A 76 -3.19 0.49 27.00
C GLN A 76 -3.76 0.85 28.38
N SER A 77 -3.29 1.96 28.95
CA SER A 77 -3.71 2.44 30.28
C SER A 77 -4.70 3.59 30.22
N GLU A 78 -4.54 4.52 29.28
CA GLU A 78 -5.42 5.67 29.10
C GLU A 78 -6.12 5.58 27.74
N PRO A 79 -7.45 5.51 27.66
CA PRO A 79 -8.15 5.55 26.38
C PRO A 79 -8.12 6.97 25.79
N CYS A 80 -8.19 7.07 24.45
CA CYS A 80 -8.36 8.35 23.77
C CYS A 80 -9.62 9.06 24.28
N ARG A 81 -9.48 10.33 24.68
CA ARG A 81 -10.60 11.15 25.12
C ARG A 81 -11.33 11.76 23.91
N GLU A 82 -12.62 12.03 24.07
CA GLU A 82 -13.45 12.56 22.98
C GLU A 82 -13.16 14.03 22.66
N ASP A 83 -12.75 14.80 23.67
CA ASP A 83 -12.43 16.22 23.60
C ASP A 83 -11.01 16.51 23.10
N TRP A 84 -10.24 15.47 22.76
CA TRP A 84 -8.89 15.62 22.24
C TRP A 84 -8.89 16.04 20.78
N GLU A 85 -8.04 17.02 20.48
CA GLU A 85 -7.64 17.39 19.14
C GLU A 85 -6.45 16.57 18.66
N ILE A 86 -6.11 16.67 17.38
CA ILE A 86 -5.03 15.88 16.76
C ILE A 86 -3.69 16.14 17.46
N GLU A 87 -3.44 17.36 17.91
CA GLU A 87 -2.23 17.76 18.60
C GLU A 87 -2.06 17.02 19.93
N ASN A 88 -3.16 16.67 20.60
CA ASN A 88 -3.16 15.90 21.84
C ASN A 88 -2.82 14.41 21.62
N ILE A 89 -2.90 13.93 20.37
CA ILE A 89 -2.66 12.53 20.01
C ILE A 89 -1.18 12.27 19.73
N LEU A 90 -0.38 13.32 19.53
CA LEU A 90 1.03 13.18 19.17
C LEU A 90 1.83 12.55 20.33
N PRO A 91 2.78 11.65 20.02
CA PRO A 91 3.59 10.99 21.03
C PRO A 91 4.61 11.96 21.63
N GLU A 92 4.81 11.88 22.95
CA GLU A 92 5.71 12.79 23.67
C GLU A 92 7.20 12.53 23.37
N ASN A 93 7.57 11.30 23.00
CA ASN A 93 8.96 10.86 22.93
C ASN A 93 9.39 10.30 21.58
N ALA A 94 8.71 10.66 20.48
CA ALA A 94 9.12 10.22 19.16
C ALA A 94 10.52 10.73 18.79
N LYS A 95 11.41 9.81 18.40
CA LYS A 95 12.80 10.10 18.09
C LYS A 95 13.28 9.35 16.85
N ILE A 96 13.99 10.05 15.98
CA ILE A 96 14.71 9.44 14.86
C ILE A 96 16.14 9.11 15.31
N TYR A 97 16.59 7.88 15.03
CA TYR A 97 17.94 7.45 15.36
C TYR A 97 18.93 8.09 14.38
N LYS A 98 20.17 8.33 14.84
CA LYS A 98 21.24 8.94 14.02
C LYS A 98 21.57 8.14 12.75
N ASP A 99 21.18 6.87 12.70
CA ASP A 99 21.39 6.02 11.53
C ASP A 99 20.39 6.27 10.39
N GLY A 100 19.39 7.14 10.63
CA GLY A 100 18.38 7.54 9.64
C GLY A 100 17.42 6.42 9.22
N ARG A 101 17.43 5.26 9.90
CA ARG A 101 16.63 4.08 9.51
C ARG A 101 15.61 3.68 10.56
N HIS A 102 15.85 4.05 11.81
CA HIS A 102 14.99 3.69 12.93
C HIS A 102 14.27 4.92 13.49
N ILE A 103 12.98 4.74 13.76
CA ILE A 103 12.16 5.69 14.50
C ILE A 103 11.70 5.00 15.76
N GLU A 104 11.92 5.60 16.92
CA GLU A 104 11.40 5.13 18.19
C GLU A 104 10.20 5.97 18.57
N ILE A 105 9.12 5.30 18.97
CA ILE A 105 7.90 5.91 19.48
C ILE A 105 7.51 5.08 20.70
N GLU A 106 7.48 5.71 21.87
CA GLU A 106 7.34 5.04 23.16
C GLU A 106 8.34 3.88 23.32
N ASN A 107 7.86 2.67 23.63
CA ASN A 107 8.68 1.48 23.82
C ASN A 107 8.88 0.66 22.53
N ARG A 108 8.66 1.26 21.36
CA ARG A 108 8.72 0.58 20.07
C ARG A 108 9.67 1.23 19.10
N ILE A 109 10.37 0.38 18.36
CA ILE A 109 11.28 0.78 17.30
C ILE A 109 10.65 0.35 15.98
N TYR A 110 10.55 1.31 15.06
CA TYR A 110 9.94 1.18 13.75
C TYR A 110 11.00 1.27 12.66
N ARG A 111 10.80 0.48 11.61
CA ARG A 111 11.52 0.60 10.35
C ARG A 111 10.54 0.54 9.18
N PHE A 112 10.75 1.42 8.22
CA PHE A 112 9.87 1.58 7.06
C PHE A 112 10.60 1.17 5.78
N TYR A 113 9.85 0.52 4.89
CA TYR A 113 10.30 0.04 3.60
C TYR A 113 9.33 0.49 2.53
N SER A 114 9.84 0.73 1.33
CA SER A 114 9.03 0.96 0.14
C SER A 114 9.49 0.02 -0.97
N ILE A 115 8.55 -0.46 -1.78
CA ILE A 115 8.84 -1.31 -2.92
C ILE A 115 9.24 -0.41 -4.09
N ILE A 116 10.54 -0.41 -4.42
CA ILE A 116 11.11 0.46 -5.47
C ILE A 116 11.19 -0.22 -6.85
N LYS A 117 11.04 -1.54 -6.90
CA LYS A 117 11.09 -2.33 -8.13
C LYS A 117 10.18 -3.55 -8.00
N TYR A 118 9.34 -3.75 -9.00
CA TYR A 118 8.52 -4.94 -9.11
C TYR A 118 9.21 -5.96 -10.05
N PRO A 119 9.11 -7.27 -9.76
CA PRO A 119 9.59 -8.30 -10.68
C PRO A 119 8.81 -8.25 -12.00
N SER A 120 9.50 -8.38 -13.13
CA SER A 120 8.90 -8.39 -14.47
C SER A 120 8.14 -9.68 -14.78
N THR A 121 8.52 -10.78 -14.12
CA THR A 121 7.84 -12.07 -14.22
C THR A 121 7.74 -12.67 -12.82
N VAL A 122 6.59 -13.26 -12.50
CA VAL A 122 6.37 -13.89 -11.20
C VAL A 122 5.74 -15.25 -11.42
N GLU A 123 6.44 -16.32 -11.04
CA GLU A 123 5.92 -17.69 -11.21
C GLU A 123 4.68 -17.95 -10.33
N ARG A 124 4.52 -17.21 -9.22
CA ARG A 124 3.37 -17.32 -8.29
C ARG A 124 3.05 -15.96 -7.65
N TYR A 125 1.77 -15.63 -7.49
CA TYR A 125 1.24 -14.42 -6.82
C TYR A 125 1.53 -14.36 -5.30
N ARG A 126 2.80 -14.43 -4.87
CA ARG A 126 3.21 -14.60 -3.46
C ARG A 126 4.38 -13.73 -3.02
N TRP A 127 4.66 -12.65 -3.73
CA TRP A 127 5.74 -11.70 -3.47
C TRP A 127 5.76 -11.14 -2.03
N LEU A 128 4.61 -10.91 -1.39
CA LEU A 128 4.53 -10.46 0.01
C LEU A 128 4.47 -11.60 1.05
N ARG A 129 4.59 -12.87 0.64
CA ARG A 129 4.42 -14.01 1.57
C ARG A 129 5.38 -13.97 2.75
N LYS A 130 6.65 -13.59 2.52
CA LYS A 130 7.63 -13.50 3.59
C LYS A 130 7.27 -12.39 4.59
N VAL A 131 6.84 -11.23 4.07
CA VAL A 131 6.36 -10.12 4.88
C VAL A 131 5.24 -10.59 5.80
N PHE A 132 4.21 -11.26 5.28
CA PHE A 132 3.09 -11.75 6.12
C PHE A 132 3.48 -12.80 7.17
N ASN A 133 4.65 -13.44 7.04
CA ASN A 133 5.15 -14.43 7.99
C ASN A 133 6.16 -13.86 9.01
N THR A 134 6.50 -12.56 8.93
CA THR A 134 7.42 -11.92 9.87
C THR A 134 6.81 -11.88 11.28
N LYS A 135 7.61 -12.19 12.29
CA LYS A 135 7.22 -12.15 13.71
C LYS A 135 7.42 -10.75 14.27
N GLY A 136 6.49 -9.86 14.01
CA GLY A 136 6.47 -8.49 14.50
C GLY A 136 5.17 -7.83 14.09
N ASP A 137 4.94 -6.61 14.56
CA ASP A 137 3.76 -5.86 14.13
C ASP A 137 4.03 -5.20 12.79
N ILE A 138 3.21 -5.55 11.82
CA ILE A 138 3.36 -5.16 10.42
C ILE A 138 2.22 -4.21 10.06
N ASN A 139 2.59 -3.08 9.48
CA ASN A 139 1.65 -2.20 8.83
C ASN A 139 1.97 -2.12 7.33
N ILE A 140 0.95 -2.25 6.49
CA ILE A 140 1.09 -2.08 5.05
C ILE A 140 0.14 -0.98 4.63
N ALA A 141 0.67 0.02 3.93
CA ALA A 141 -0.10 1.04 3.25
C ALA A 141 0.08 0.85 1.73
N ILE A 142 -1.03 0.74 1.01
CA ILE A 142 -1.06 0.72 -0.46
C ILE A 142 -1.76 2.00 -0.89
N ILE A 143 -1.03 2.86 -1.58
CA ILE A 143 -1.50 4.15 -2.06
C ILE A 143 -1.62 4.05 -3.58
N LEU A 144 -2.83 4.28 -4.08
CA LEU A 144 -3.16 4.23 -5.50
C LEU A 144 -3.47 5.64 -5.99
N THR A 145 -2.59 6.19 -6.82
CA THR A 145 -2.79 7.52 -7.41
C THR A 145 -3.23 7.36 -8.86
N PRO A 146 -4.48 7.73 -9.22
CA PRO A 146 -4.98 7.52 -10.57
C PRO A 146 -4.12 8.26 -11.60
N LYS A 147 -3.91 7.62 -12.75
CA LYS A 147 -3.19 8.18 -13.89
C LYS A 147 -4.11 8.40 -15.07
N ASN A 148 -3.84 9.48 -15.80
CA ASN A 148 -4.49 9.72 -17.07
C ASN A 148 -3.94 8.75 -18.12
N LYS A 149 -4.79 7.81 -18.56
CA LYS A 149 -4.47 6.83 -19.61
C LYS A 149 -3.92 7.50 -20.87
N ALA A 150 -4.53 8.60 -21.32
CA ALA A 150 -4.14 9.26 -22.57
C ALA A 150 -2.69 9.75 -22.53
N THR A 151 -2.23 10.27 -21.39
CA THR A 151 -0.83 10.67 -21.21
C THR A 151 0.11 9.47 -21.34
N ILE A 152 -0.22 8.36 -20.68
CA ILE A 152 0.60 7.14 -20.68
C ILE A 152 0.60 6.47 -22.05
N THR A 153 -0.56 6.36 -22.71
CA THR A 153 -0.68 5.85 -24.07
C THR A 153 0.18 6.65 -25.05
N ARG A 154 0.21 7.99 -24.92
CA ARG A 154 1.07 8.84 -25.74
C ARG A 154 2.57 8.57 -25.49
N GLU A 155 2.96 8.42 -24.23
CA GLU A 155 4.35 8.10 -23.86
C GLU A 155 4.79 6.73 -24.38
N LEU A 156 3.93 5.72 -24.24
CA LEU A 156 4.14 4.38 -24.80
C LEU A 156 4.24 4.42 -26.33
N SER A 157 3.39 5.21 -27.00
CA SER A 157 3.42 5.34 -28.47
C SER A 157 4.73 5.96 -28.96
N LYS A 158 5.26 6.92 -28.20
CA LYS A 158 6.59 7.50 -28.45
C LYS A 158 7.69 6.45 -28.23
N ALA A 159 7.61 5.67 -27.15
CA ALA A 159 8.56 4.60 -26.86
C ALA A 159 8.56 3.52 -27.96
N VAL A 160 7.39 3.09 -28.45
CA VAL A 160 7.25 2.16 -29.60
C VAL A 160 7.99 2.70 -30.83
N SER A 161 7.81 3.98 -31.16
CA SER A 161 8.48 4.60 -32.32
C SER A 161 10.01 4.63 -32.15
N GLU A 162 10.50 4.96 -30.96
CA GLU A 162 11.93 4.98 -30.65
C GLU A 162 12.57 3.59 -30.62
N LEU A 163 11.86 2.58 -30.09
CA LEU A 163 12.30 1.19 -30.04
C LEU A 163 12.37 0.58 -31.45
N GLY A 164 11.37 0.86 -32.29
CA GLY A 164 11.38 0.45 -33.70
C GLY A 164 12.58 1.04 -34.46
N ALA A 165 12.89 2.32 -34.24
CA ALA A 165 14.08 2.95 -34.83
C ALA A 165 15.39 2.29 -34.35
N LYS A 166 15.54 2.05 -33.04
CA LYS A 166 16.72 1.38 -32.47
C LYS A 166 16.88 -0.06 -32.97
N ALA A 167 15.79 -0.80 -33.15
CA ALA A 167 15.81 -2.15 -33.73
C ALA A 167 16.30 -2.11 -35.19
N LEU A 168 15.89 -1.11 -35.97
CA LEU A 168 16.33 -0.89 -37.34
C LEU A 168 17.81 -0.48 -37.44
N ASP A 169 18.34 0.24 -36.46
CA ASP A 169 19.75 0.64 -36.42
C ASP A 169 20.66 -0.49 -35.90
N SER A 170 20.14 -1.40 -35.09
CA SER A 170 20.88 -2.52 -34.47
C SER A 170 21.00 -3.76 -35.38
N ARG A 171 20.84 -3.63 -36.70
CA ARG A 171 20.81 -4.76 -37.66
C ARG A 171 22.04 -5.69 -37.63
N LYS A 172 23.16 -5.24 -37.08
CA LYS A 172 24.40 -6.03 -36.98
C LYS A 172 24.50 -6.85 -35.68
N ASP A 173 23.66 -6.57 -34.69
CA ASP A 173 23.62 -7.29 -33.42
C ASP A 173 22.21 -7.86 -33.20
N GLU A 174 22.08 -9.14 -33.53
CA GLU A 174 20.81 -9.87 -33.49
C GLU A 174 20.22 -9.94 -32.07
N SER A 175 21.06 -10.02 -31.03
CA SER A 175 20.60 -10.07 -29.64
C SER A 175 20.00 -8.73 -29.21
N LEU A 176 20.63 -7.62 -29.58
CA LEU A 176 20.12 -6.28 -29.32
C LEU A 176 18.84 -6.01 -30.10
N ARG A 177 18.77 -6.45 -31.35
CA ARG A 177 17.57 -6.33 -32.18
C ARG A 177 16.37 -7.07 -31.58
N GLN A 178 16.55 -8.32 -31.17
CA GLN A 178 15.49 -9.12 -30.53
C GLN A 178 15.01 -8.49 -29.22
N LYS A 179 15.93 -7.94 -28.42
CA LYS A 179 15.57 -7.22 -27.19
C LYS A 179 14.66 -6.00 -27.48
N TYR A 180 15.04 -5.15 -28.43
CA TYR A 180 14.23 -3.97 -28.77
C TYR A 180 12.87 -4.33 -29.38
N GLN A 181 12.80 -5.40 -30.18
CA GLN A 181 11.53 -5.90 -30.71
C GLN A 181 10.60 -6.41 -29.61
N ALA A 182 11.12 -7.15 -28.62
CA ALA A 182 10.33 -7.62 -27.50
C ALA A 182 9.81 -6.46 -26.61
N GLU A 183 10.64 -5.43 -26.39
CA GLU A 183 10.21 -4.21 -25.68
C GLU A 183 9.16 -3.44 -26.48
N GLU A 184 9.28 -3.38 -27.81
CA GLU A 184 8.30 -2.74 -28.70
C GLU A 184 6.94 -3.46 -28.69
N GLU A 185 6.95 -4.79 -28.78
CA GLU A 185 5.75 -5.62 -28.71
C GLU A 185 5.04 -5.48 -27.37
N SER A 186 5.78 -5.56 -26.26
CA SER A 186 5.24 -5.35 -24.93
C SER A 186 4.60 -3.97 -24.76
N ALA A 187 5.19 -2.91 -25.32
CA ALA A 187 4.62 -1.58 -25.27
C ALA A 187 3.34 -1.45 -26.12
N LYS A 188 3.25 -2.16 -27.26
CA LYS A 188 2.02 -2.22 -28.08
C LYS A 188 0.89 -2.94 -27.36
N ASP A 189 1.17 -4.07 -26.72
CA ASP A 189 0.18 -4.81 -25.94
C ASP A 189 -0.38 -3.95 -24.81
N MET A 190 0.49 -3.21 -24.11
CA MET A 190 0.06 -2.29 -23.05
C MET A 190 -0.82 -1.15 -23.58
N ILE A 191 -0.53 -0.61 -24.79
CA ILE A 191 -1.41 0.38 -25.44
C ILE A 191 -2.80 -0.22 -25.72
N THR A 192 -2.84 -1.45 -26.23
CA THR A 192 -4.10 -2.15 -26.51
C THR A 192 -4.91 -2.39 -25.24
N GLU A 193 -4.27 -2.85 -24.16
CA GLU A 193 -4.93 -3.02 -22.87
C GLU A 193 -5.47 -1.68 -22.32
N LEU A 194 -4.65 -0.62 -22.34
CA LEU A 194 -5.08 0.70 -21.87
C LEU A 194 -6.23 1.29 -22.70
N GLY A 195 -6.40 0.86 -23.95
CA GLY A 195 -7.55 1.21 -24.79
C GLY A 195 -8.88 0.64 -24.31
N ASN A 196 -8.88 -0.31 -23.37
CA ASN A 196 -10.09 -0.81 -22.74
C ASN A 196 -10.58 0.18 -21.66
N ASP A 197 -11.81 0.67 -21.82
CA ASP A 197 -12.44 1.62 -20.90
C ASP A 197 -12.60 1.04 -19.48
N ASN A 198 -12.71 -0.29 -19.34
CA ASN A 198 -12.90 -0.97 -18.06
C ASN A 198 -11.61 -1.15 -17.23
N ILE A 199 -10.45 -0.75 -17.74
CA ILE A 199 -9.19 -0.81 -17.00
C ILE A 199 -8.96 0.52 -16.29
N SER A 200 -8.51 0.53 -15.05
CA SER A 200 -8.08 1.77 -14.37
C SER A 200 -6.57 1.72 -14.15
N LEU A 201 -5.90 2.84 -14.42
CA LEU A 201 -4.44 2.94 -14.28
C LEU A 201 -4.08 3.76 -13.04
N TYR A 202 -3.17 3.23 -12.23
CA TYR A 202 -2.72 3.87 -10.99
C TYR A 202 -1.20 3.80 -10.87
N ASP A 203 -0.60 4.86 -10.35
CA ASP A 203 0.69 4.76 -9.66
C ASP A 203 0.46 4.06 -8.33
N VAL A 204 1.24 3.01 -8.06
CA VAL A 204 1.12 2.21 -6.83
C VAL A 204 2.34 2.40 -5.96
N ASN A 205 2.15 3.01 -4.79
CA ASN A 205 3.15 3.00 -3.72
C ASN A 205 2.74 1.99 -2.65
N ILE A 206 3.70 1.15 -2.23
CA ILE A 206 3.50 0.21 -1.12
C ILE A 206 4.55 0.51 -0.07
N THR A 207 4.08 0.95 1.09
CA THR A 207 4.91 1.19 2.27
C THR A 207 4.66 0.10 3.30
N ILE A 208 5.74 -0.49 3.81
CA ILE A 208 5.71 -1.56 4.81
C ILE A 208 6.44 -1.06 6.05
N GLY A 209 5.72 -0.90 7.15
CA GLY A 209 6.27 -0.63 8.47
C GLY A 209 6.38 -1.93 9.28
N ILE A 210 7.52 -2.16 9.92
CA ILE A 210 7.72 -3.25 10.87
C ILE A 210 8.14 -2.63 12.21
N SER A 211 7.57 -3.12 13.31
CA SER A 211 7.93 -2.66 14.65
C SER A 211 8.11 -3.78 15.65
N THR A 212 9.07 -3.58 16.56
CA THR A 212 9.36 -4.44 17.71
C THR A 212 9.87 -3.60 18.89
N PRO A 213 9.79 -4.13 20.13
CA PRO A 213 10.39 -3.46 21.30
C PRO A 213 11.93 -3.47 21.29
N ASP A 214 12.55 -4.46 20.66
CA ASP A 214 14.01 -4.63 20.64
C ASP A 214 14.60 -4.39 19.23
N ILE A 215 15.72 -3.65 19.17
CA ILE A 215 16.38 -3.26 17.92
C ILE A 215 17.12 -4.43 17.24
N LYS A 216 17.62 -5.41 18.01
CA LYS A 216 18.28 -6.59 17.44
C LYS A 216 17.26 -7.50 16.79
N ASP A 217 16.11 -7.67 17.42
CA ASP A 217 14.97 -8.38 16.85
C ASP A 217 14.51 -7.69 15.56
N LEU A 218 14.34 -6.36 15.60
CA LEU A 218 13.98 -5.59 14.40
C LEU A 218 14.97 -5.83 13.27
N ASN A 219 16.27 -5.68 13.52
CA ASN A 219 17.30 -5.89 12.51
C ASN A 219 17.31 -7.32 11.96
N THR A 220 17.02 -8.31 12.79
CA THR A 220 16.92 -9.72 12.38
C THR A 220 15.71 -9.95 11.46
N LEU A 221 14.56 -9.40 11.83
CA LEU A 221 13.31 -9.47 11.06
C LEU A 221 13.38 -8.66 9.77
N SER A 222 14.20 -7.61 9.78
CA SER A 222 14.46 -6.67 8.70
C SER A 222 15.50 -7.13 7.68
N ASN A 223 16.22 -8.22 7.96
CA ASN A 223 17.08 -8.92 7.00
C ASN A 223 16.24 -9.78 6.05
N ILE A 224 15.20 -9.18 5.46
CA ILE A 224 14.43 -9.80 4.38
C ILE A 224 15.21 -9.51 3.10
N PRO A 225 15.90 -10.49 2.49
CA PRO A 225 16.24 -10.39 1.08
C PRO A 225 14.90 -10.41 0.33
N LEU A 226 14.46 -9.21 -0.08
CA LEU A 226 13.37 -9.03 -1.03
C LEU A 226 13.83 -9.52 -2.41
#